data_AF-A0A1B6H205-F1
#
_entry.id   AF-A0A1B6H205-F1
#
_cell.length_a   1.000
_cell.length_b   1.000
_cell.length_c   1.000
_cell.angle_alpha   90.00
_cell.angle_beta   90.00
_cell.angle_gamma   90.00
#
_symmetry.space_group_name_H-M   'P 1'
#
loop_
_entity.id
_entity.type
_entity.pdbx_description
1 polymer ?
#
loop_
_entity_poly.entity_id
_entity_poly.type
_entity_poly.pdbx_seq_one_letter_code
_entity_poly.pdbx_strand_id
1 'polypeptide(L)'
;RRIVPLASWRSYVSIMTKVPEKKDPDLPPPPDGGWGWVVVFASFMIHIVNDGVTYTFGLFLVEFRSYFNEGAGATAWISSILAGVTLCSGPISSAFVNKYGCRPVTIVGAILGSVSLIASAYASSVYMLYITIGLGTGFGFGLVYLPAIVSVTCYFEKYRSLATGIAVCGSGLGTFVFAPLTQWLIETFGWQKALIVMGFLVLKCIIYGVLFRPLEMPASRAMSMEEIKPLKENNTPIVKTMVNGSADDEQRRPHSVHTFVTPKHANGLTLTAVEDEDIVRTALSQPMLMTDVTTGGRVRLHSESSSVRSAQSGIMYRKDVLYRGSLHNIPPENRKNSSIPEKVMMGKGQDDKVVVCGCFPCHQETRDTLNEMLDLSLLKDPIFIIFSVSNFFTSIGFYIPYTFIVSMAEVQGLSKPDQSFLLAVIGIANTVGRIVLGYLSDKTWVNRLYVYNMCLTICGISTILSALCYNFLTFCIYAATFGFMIGAYVGLTSVILVDLLGLNKLTNAFGLLLLFQGIASFLGPPIAGWLYDALQSYNPGFYVAGGTLAISGVMLFVVPTLQRRASKNQALCVS
;
A
#
# COMPACT_ATOMS: atom_id res chain seq x y z
N ARG A 1 -19.44 -5.84 -43.76
CA ARG A 1 -18.24 -5.03 -44.07
C ARG A 1 -18.43 -3.61 -43.52
N ARG A 2 -17.72 -3.21 -42.46
CA ARG A 2 -17.28 -1.84 -42.17
C ARG A 2 -16.19 -1.97 -41.11
N ILE A 3 -14.94 -1.77 -41.52
CA ILE A 3 -13.77 -1.87 -40.64
C ILE A 3 -13.63 -0.52 -39.95
N VAL A 4 -13.92 -0.46 -38.65
CA VAL A 4 -13.57 0.71 -37.83
C VAL A 4 -12.06 0.63 -37.58
N PRO A 5 -11.27 1.67 -37.93
CA PRO A 5 -9.82 1.60 -37.79
C PRO A 5 -9.41 1.55 -36.31
N LEU A 6 -8.52 0.61 -35.97
CA LEU A 6 -7.99 0.39 -34.61
C LEU A 6 -7.43 1.65 -33.92
N ALA A 7 -7.05 2.67 -34.69
CA ALA A 7 -6.63 3.97 -34.20
C ALA A 7 -7.76 4.73 -33.48
N SER A 8 -9.01 4.71 -33.98
CA SER A 8 -10.10 5.45 -33.34
C SER A 8 -10.52 4.80 -32.02
N TRP A 9 -10.44 3.47 -31.90
CA TRP A 9 -10.77 2.76 -30.67
C TRP A 9 -9.76 3.05 -29.55
N ARG A 10 -8.45 3.13 -29.87
CA ARG A 10 -7.42 3.59 -28.93
C ARG A 10 -7.66 5.04 -28.48
N SER A 11 -8.05 5.93 -29.40
CA SER A 11 -8.41 7.30 -29.04
C SER A 11 -9.66 7.38 -28.16
N TYR A 12 -10.70 6.59 -28.46
CA TYR A 12 -11.94 6.52 -27.66
C TYR A 12 -11.69 6.03 -26.24
N VAL A 13 -10.90 4.95 -26.09
CA VAL A 13 -10.49 4.44 -24.77
C VAL A 13 -9.60 5.47 -24.05
N SER A 14 -8.66 6.12 -24.75
CA SER A 14 -7.82 7.16 -24.16
C SER A 14 -8.58 8.42 -23.71
N ILE A 15 -9.76 8.68 -24.29
CA ILE A 15 -10.68 9.76 -23.88
C ILE A 15 -11.52 9.30 -22.67
N MET A 16 -12.03 8.07 -22.66
CA MET A 16 -12.77 7.53 -21.49
C MET A 16 -11.88 7.31 -20.25
N THR A 17 -10.58 7.05 -20.40
CA THR A 17 -9.64 6.98 -19.26
C THR A 17 -9.26 8.33 -18.68
N LYS A 18 -9.69 9.45 -19.29
CA LYS A 18 -9.57 10.80 -18.72
C LYS A 18 -10.88 11.23 -18.06
N VAL A 19 -11.36 10.43 -17.09
CA VAL A 19 -12.16 11.02 -16.01
C VAL A 19 -11.19 11.89 -15.20
N PRO A 20 -11.35 13.22 -15.14
CA PRO A 20 -10.54 14.02 -14.25
C PRO A 20 -10.85 13.58 -12.82
N GLU A 21 -9.83 13.08 -12.11
CA GLU A 21 -9.94 12.76 -10.70
C GLU A 21 -10.44 14.02 -9.97
N LYS A 22 -11.63 13.92 -9.36
CA LYS A 22 -12.10 14.95 -8.43
C LYS A 22 -11.11 14.94 -7.28
N LYS A 23 -10.15 15.87 -7.30
CA LYS A 23 -9.26 16.11 -6.16
C LYS A 23 -10.13 16.37 -4.94
N ASP A 24 -10.13 15.45 -3.98
CA ASP A 24 -10.82 15.66 -2.71
C ASP A 24 -10.26 16.95 -2.09
N PRO A 25 -11.11 17.93 -1.74
CA PRO A 25 -10.68 19.29 -1.39
C PRO A 25 -9.87 19.36 -0.08
N ASP A 26 -9.89 18.28 0.71
CA ASP A 26 -9.36 18.19 2.06
C ASP A 26 -7.91 17.65 2.15
N LEU A 27 -7.30 17.26 1.02
CA LEU A 27 -5.96 16.65 0.99
C LEU A 27 -4.94 17.58 0.30
N PRO A 28 -3.79 17.89 0.93
CA PRO A 28 -2.76 18.69 0.29
C PRO A 28 -2.07 17.87 -0.81
N PRO A 29 -1.76 18.51 -1.97
CA PRO A 29 -1.23 17.80 -3.12
C PRO A 29 0.15 17.19 -2.81
N PRO A 30 0.46 15.98 -3.31
CA PRO A 30 1.75 15.36 -3.10
C PRO A 30 2.86 16.21 -3.74
N PRO A 31 4.01 16.41 -3.07
CA PRO A 31 5.04 17.34 -3.52
C PRO A 31 5.87 16.83 -4.71
N ASP A 32 5.77 15.53 -5.05
CA ASP A 32 6.50 14.87 -6.16
C ASP A 32 8.03 15.12 -6.15
N GLY A 33 8.60 15.40 -4.97
CA GLY A 33 10.00 15.76 -4.79
C GLY A 33 10.33 16.23 -3.36
N GLY A 34 11.46 16.94 -3.22
CA GLY A 34 11.94 17.44 -1.93
C GLY A 34 12.14 16.33 -0.90
N TRP A 35 11.47 16.45 0.26
CA TRP A 35 11.55 15.47 1.35
C TRP A 35 11.06 14.06 0.95
N GLY A 36 10.28 13.92 -0.14
CA GLY A 36 9.89 12.61 -0.67
C GLY A 36 11.09 11.71 -0.98
N TRP A 37 12.20 12.26 -1.46
CA TRP A 37 13.43 11.49 -1.71
C TRP A 37 14.13 11.03 -0.42
N VAL A 38 13.99 11.78 0.68
CA VAL A 38 14.47 11.36 2.01
C VAL A 38 13.63 10.18 2.53
N VAL A 39 12.33 10.18 2.26
CA VAL A 39 11.41 9.08 2.60
C VAL A 39 11.67 7.84 1.73
N VAL A 40 11.98 8.00 0.45
CA VAL A 40 12.44 6.90 -0.42
C VAL A 40 13.75 6.30 0.11
N PHE A 41 14.72 7.13 0.50
CA PHE A 41 15.98 6.66 1.11
C PHE A 41 15.75 5.92 2.43
N ALA A 42 14.88 6.44 3.31
CA ALA A 42 14.52 5.79 4.57
C ALA A 42 13.86 4.43 4.34
N SER A 43 12.91 4.36 3.40
CA SER A 43 12.24 3.12 3.00
C SER A 43 13.22 2.11 2.38
N PHE A 44 14.14 2.57 1.52
CA PHE A 44 15.21 1.75 0.93
C PHE A 44 16.11 1.12 2.00
N MET A 45 16.54 1.91 2.99
CA MET A 45 17.37 1.42 4.10
C MET A 45 16.60 0.46 5.02
N ILE A 46 15.29 0.67 5.20
CA ILE A 46 14.42 -0.29 5.91
C ILE A 46 14.36 -1.63 5.17
N HIS A 47 14.13 -1.65 3.85
CA HIS A 47 14.09 -2.89 3.08
C HIS A 47 15.45 -3.60 3.03
N ILE A 48 16.57 -2.85 2.99
CA ILE A 48 17.93 -3.41 3.12
C ILE A 48 18.08 -4.25 4.39
N VAL A 49 17.61 -3.74 5.54
CA VAL A 49 17.75 -4.43 6.82
C VAL A 49 16.70 -5.53 6.96
N ASN A 50 15.42 -5.21 6.73
CA ASN A 50 14.29 -6.10 6.99
C ASN A 50 14.31 -7.33 6.07
N ASP A 51 14.42 -7.12 4.76
CA ASP A 51 14.41 -8.20 3.78
C ASP A 51 15.80 -8.85 3.69
N GLY A 52 16.87 -8.09 3.94
CA GLY A 52 18.23 -8.63 4.10
C GLY A 52 18.29 -9.69 5.18
N VAL A 53 17.85 -9.37 6.42
CA VAL A 53 17.77 -10.32 7.53
C VAL A 53 16.87 -11.52 7.19
N THR A 54 15.73 -11.28 6.55
CA THR A 54 14.74 -12.33 6.25
C THR A 54 15.25 -13.31 5.18
N TYR A 55 15.83 -12.81 4.09
CA TYR A 55 16.27 -13.63 2.95
C TYR A 55 17.61 -14.31 3.19
N THR A 56 18.42 -13.84 4.15
CA THR A 56 19.67 -14.52 4.56
C THR A 56 19.47 -15.50 5.71
N PHE A 57 18.24 -15.66 6.20
CA PHE A 57 17.94 -16.49 7.36
C PHE A 57 18.25 -17.98 7.15
N GLY A 58 18.32 -18.46 5.91
CA GLY A 58 18.76 -19.82 5.57
C GLY A 58 20.14 -20.19 6.13
N LEU A 59 21.04 -19.22 6.31
CA LEU A 59 22.35 -19.41 6.94
C LEU A 59 22.25 -19.86 8.40
N PHE A 60 21.26 -19.35 9.15
CA PHE A 60 21.03 -19.74 10.54
C PHE A 60 20.43 -21.14 10.66
N LEU A 61 19.66 -21.62 9.67
CA LEU A 61 19.00 -22.92 9.75
C LEU A 61 19.98 -24.09 9.77
N VAL A 62 21.10 -23.97 9.06
CA VAL A 62 22.20 -24.95 9.09
C VAL A 62 22.72 -25.13 10.52
N GLU A 63 23.04 -24.02 11.20
CA GLU A 63 23.56 -24.04 12.57
C GLU A 63 22.48 -24.37 13.62
N PHE A 64 21.21 -24.07 13.37
CA PHE A 64 20.12 -24.52 14.24
C PHE A 64 19.88 -26.03 14.13
N ARG A 65 20.00 -26.60 12.92
CA ARG A 65 19.88 -28.04 12.71
C ARG A 65 20.96 -28.80 13.47
N SER A 66 22.21 -28.32 13.45
CA SER A 66 23.31 -28.92 14.20
C SER A 66 23.19 -28.71 15.72
N TYR A 67 22.78 -27.51 16.17
CA TYR A 67 22.71 -27.19 17.60
C TYR A 67 21.51 -27.84 18.33
N PHE A 68 20.32 -27.83 17.72
CA PHE A 68 19.12 -28.42 18.34
C PHE A 68 18.91 -29.90 17.98
N ASN A 69 19.66 -30.43 17.00
CA ASN A 69 19.54 -31.81 16.51
C ASN A 69 18.12 -32.17 16.03
N GLU A 70 17.47 -31.22 15.35
CA GLU A 70 16.09 -31.31 14.86
C GLU A 70 16.04 -31.44 13.33
N GLY A 71 14.89 -31.86 12.79
CA GLY A 71 14.68 -32.03 11.34
C GLY A 71 14.75 -30.72 10.55
N ALA A 72 15.04 -30.81 9.24
CA ALA A 72 15.06 -29.66 8.33
C ALA A 72 13.66 -29.04 8.19
N GLY A 73 12.58 -29.82 8.24
CA GLY A 73 11.21 -29.30 8.27
C GLY A 73 10.90 -28.54 9.56
N ALA A 74 11.39 -29.01 10.71
CA ALA A 74 11.23 -28.32 11.99
C ALA A 74 11.97 -26.98 12.00
N THR A 75 13.26 -26.95 11.64
CA THR A 75 14.02 -25.68 11.62
C THR A 75 13.46 -24.70 10.57
N ALA A 76 13.01 -25.18 9.41
CA ALA A 76 12.43 -24.35 8.36
C ALA A 76 11.15 -23.60 8.77
N TRP A 77 10.36 -24.13 9.71
CA TRP A 77 9.20 -23.41 10.28
C TRP A 77 9.57 -22.04 10.83
N ILE A 78 10.78 -21.84 11.39
CA ILE A 78 11.23 -20.53 11.89
C ILE A 78 11.18 -19.48 10.77
N SER A 79 11.82 -19.77 9.62
CA SER A 79 11.86 -18.86 8.46
C SER A 79 10.47 -18.63 7.83
N SER A 80 9.63 -19.66 7.89
CA SER A 80 8.30 -19.68 7.26
C SER A 80 7.28 -18.88 8.08
N ILE A 81 7.35 -18.99 9.41
CA ILE A 81 6.55 -18.17 10.33
C ILE A 81 7.03 -16.70 10.25
N LEU A 82 8.34 -16.45 10.21
CA LEU A 82 8.89 -15.11 10.03
C LEU A 82 8.33 -14.42 8.77
N ALA A 83 8.42 -15.09 7.62
CA ALA A 83 7.87 -14.61 6.35
C ALA A 83 6.33 -14.48 6.38
N GLY A 84 5.64 -15.51 6.86
CA GLY A 84 4.18 -15.58 6.90
C GLY A 84 3.56 -14.49 7.76
N VAL A 85 4.09 -14.27 8.97
CA VAL A 85 3.60 -13.22 9.88
C VAL A 85 3.93 -11.82 9.35
N THR A 86 5.10 -11.63 8.72
CA THR A 86 5.49 -10.34 8.10
C THR A 86 4.46 -9.91 7.05
N LEU A 87 3.98 -10.83 6.21
CA LEU A 87 3.00 -10.55 5.16
C LEU A 87 1.55 -10.52 5.69
N CYS A 88 1.15 -11.49 6.52
CA CYS A 88 -0.20 -11.58 7.11
C CYS A 88 -0.54 -10.41 8.04
N SER A 89 0.44 -9.75 8.65
CA SER A 89 0.21 -8.57 9.49
C SER A 89 -0.05 -7.28 8.70
N GLY A 90 -0.02 -7.31 7.36
CA GLY A 90 -0.33 -6.16 6.49
C GLY A 90 -1.61 -5.40 6.86
N PRO A 91 -2.79 -6.04 6.96
CA PRO A 91 -4.03 -5.36 7.34
C PRO A 91 -3.98 -4.74 8.76
N ILE A 92 -3.31 -5.40 9.71
CA ILE A 92 -3.15 -4.92 11.09
C ILE A 92 -2.22 -3.69 11.13
N SER A 93 -1.09 -3.78 10.43
CA SER A 93 -0.13 -2.69 10.25
C SER A 93 -0.80 -1.46 9.63
N SER A 94 -1.66 -1.67 8.62
CA SER A 94 -2.41 -0.61 7.98
C SER A 94 -3.42 0.06 8.90
N ALA A 95 -4.18 -0.72 9.68
CA ALA A 95 -5.12 -0.18 10.66
C ALA A 95 -4.41 0.66 11.74
N PHE A 96 -3.20 0.28 12.16
CA PHE A 96 -2.37 1.10 13.03
C PHE A 96 -1.81 2.34 12.34
N VAL A 97 -1.38 2.23 11.08
CA VAL A 97 -0.86 3.34 10.26
C VAL A 97 -1.95 4.40 10.02
N ASN A 98 -3.19 3.98 9.73
CA ASN A 98 -4.35 4.86 9.60
C ASN A 98 -4.67 5.62 10.90
N LYS A 99 -4.49 4.97 12.05
CA LYS A 99 -4.83 5.55 13.36
C LYS A 99 -3.73 6.46 13.92
N TYR A 100 -2.47 5.99 13.89
CA TYR A 100 -1.33 6.60 14.58
C TYR A 100 -0.34 7.30 13.65
N GLY A 101 -0.42 7.09 12.33
CA GLY A 101 0.54 7.57 11.33
C GLY A 101 1.69 6.58 11.07
N CYS A 102 2.40 6.72 9.95
CA CYS A 102 3.49 5.80 9.57
C CYS A 102 4.64 5.75 10.58
N ARG A 103 5.10 6.92 11.04
CA ARG A 103 6.28 7.07 11.90
C ARG A 103 6.23 6.26 13.21
N PRO A 104 5.23 6.43 14.09
CA PRO A 104 5.20 5.68 15.35
C PRO A 104 5.04 4.18 15.14
N VAL A 105 4.32 3.73 14.10
CA VAL A 105 4.13 2.30 13.82
C VAL A 105 5.46 1.66 13.39
N THR A 106 6.23 2.30 12.51
CA THR A 106 7.58 1.83 12.14
C THR A 106 8.52 1.79 13.35
N ILE A 107 8.48 2.79 14.23
CA ILE A 107 9.33 2.81 15.45
C ILE A 107 8.96 1.66 16.40
N VAL A 108 7.67 1.42 16.66
CA VAL A 108 7.22 0.32 17.52
C VAL A 108 7.55 -1.04 16.91
N GLY A 109 7.36 -1.21 15.59
CA GLY A 109 7.73 -2.43 14.87
C GLY A 109 9.22 -2.73 14.92
N ALA A 110 10.08 -1.71 14.74
CA ALA A 110 11.53 -1.85 14.83
C ALA A 110 12.01 -2.23 16.24
N ILE A 111 11.42 -1.63 17.29
CA ILE A 111 11.70 -2.00 18.69
C ILE A 111 11.28 -3.45 18.94
N LEU A 112 10.06 -3.83 18.56
CA LEU A 112 9.54 -5.17 18.77
C LEU A 112 10.41 -6.22 18.06
N GLY A 113 10.69 -6.03 16.78
CA GLY A 113 11.53 -6.94 16.00
C GLY A 113 12.94 -7.05 16.57
N SER A 114 13.54 -5.93 16.99
CA SER A 114 14.86 -5.93 17.63
C SER A 114 14.89 -6.71 18.94
N VAL A 115 13.94 -6.44 19.86
CA VAL A 115 13.85 -7.12 21.17
C VAL A 115 13.60 -8.61 20.98
N SER A 116 12.71 -8.98 20.05
CA SER A 116 12.42 -10.38 19.73
C SER A 116 13.64 -11.13 19.17
N LEU A 117 14.39 -10.51 18.27
CA LEU A 117 15.59 -11.11 17.65
C LEU A 117 16.76 -11.21 18.65
N ILE A 118 16.92 -10.24 19.56
CA ILE A 118 17.88 -10.31 20.68
C ILE A 118 17.48 -11.40 21.69
N ALA A 119 16.20 -11.51 22.05
CA ALA A 119 15.71 -12.55 22.97
C ALA A 119 15.94 -13.97 22.42
N SER A 120 15.92 -14.12 21.09
CA SER A 120 16.17 -15.39 20.39
C SER A 120 17.59 -15.94 20.61
N ALA A 121 18.57 -15.09 20.95
CA ALA A 121 19.94 -15.51 21.27
C ALA A 121 20.04 -16.37 22.53
N TYR A 122 19.02 -16.35 23.39
CA TYR A 122 18.92 -17.15 24.62
C TYR A 122 18.01 -18.37 24.46
N ALA A 123 17.62 -18.73 23.24
CA ALA A 123 16.70 -19.84 22.99
C ALA A 123 17.35 -21.20 23.25
N SER A 124 16.76 -21.96 24.17
CA SER A 124 17.14 -23.34 24.50
C SER A 124 16.36 -24.40 23.68
N SER A 125 15.43 -24.00 22.82
CA SER A 125 14.63 -24.90 21.99
C SER A 125 14.12 -24.21 20.71
N VAL A 126 13.93 -24.98 19.64
CA VAL A 126 13.34 -24.54 18.36
C VAL A 126 11.95 -23.93 18.55
N TYR A 127 11.14 -24.44 19.49
CA TYR A 127 9.82 -23.87 19.79
C TYR A 127 9.89 -22.43 20.30
N MET A 128 10.94 -22.07 21.04
CA MET A 128 11.18 -20.70 21.47
C MET A 128 11.52 -19.81 20.27
N LEU A 129 12.24 -20.33 19.26
CA LEU A 129 12.55 -19.61 18.02
C LEU A 129 11.31 -19.40 17.12
N TYR A 130 10.34 -20.33 17.11
CA TYR A 130 9.05 -20.10 16.44
C TYR A 130 8.33 -18.87 17.03
N ILE A 131 8.38 -18.69 18.35
CA ILE A 131 7.73 -17.58 19.04
C ILE A 131 8.54 -16.29 18.89
N THR A 132 9.85 -16.32 19.17
CA THR A 132 10.68 -15.11 19.19
C THR A 132 11.00 -14.62 17.78
N ILE A 133 11.56 -15.47 16.91
CA ILE A 133 11.89 -15.08 15.52
C ILE A 133 10.63 -15.13 14.65
N GLY A 134 9.91 -16.25 14.65
CA GLY A 134 8.75 -16.43 13.79
C GLY A 134 7.65 -15.40 14.05
N LEU A 135 7.01 -15.47 15.22
CA LEU A 135 5.90 -14.57 15.57
C LEU A 135 6.39 -13.15 15.93
N GLY A 136 7.37 -13.03 16.83
CA GLY A 136 7.84 -11.76 17.38
C GLY A 136 8.51 -10.87 16.34
N THR A 137 9.61 -11.35 15.74
CA THR A 137 10.30 -10.61 14.67
C THR A 137 9.41 -10.45 13.44
N GLY A 138 8.67 -11.48 13.03
CA GLY A 138 7.74 -11.39 11.88
C GLY A 138 6.67 -10.32 12.06
N PHE A 139 6.07 -10.19 13.24
CA PHE A 139 5.08 -9.13 13.49
C PHE A 139 5.75 -7.75 13.54
N GLY A 140 6.92 -7.62 14.17
CA GLY A 140 7.71 -6.39 14.16
C GLY A 140 8.08 -5.94 12.74
N PHE A 141 8.51 -6.88 11.89
CA PHE A 141 8.88 -6.65 10.50
C PHE A 141 7.68 -6.23 9.64
N GLY A 142 6.50 -6.84 9.82
CA GLY A 142 5.29 -6.40 9.10
C GLY A 142 4.76 -5.02 9.51
N LEU A 143 4.93 -4.64 10.79
CA LEU A 143 4.70 -3.27 11.28
C LEU A 143 5.69 -2.24 10.71
N VAL A 144 6.86 -2.67 10.23
CA VAL A 144 7.86 -1.82 9.57
C VAL A 144 7.65 -1.76 8.05
N TYR A 145 7.40 -2.91 7.42
CA TYR A 145 7.33 -3.09 5.97
C TYR A 145 6.23 -2.27 5.30
N LEU A 146 4.98 -2.35 5.80
CA LEU A 146 3.86 -1.64 5.18
C LEU A 146 4.01 -0.11 5.21
N PRO A 147 4.25 0.57 6.36
CA PRO A 147 4.47 2.02 6.38
C PRO A 147 5.69 2.46 5.56
N ALA A 148 6.70 1.61 5.36
CA ALA A 148 7.81 1.92 4.47
C ALA A 148 7.38 2.02 2.99
N ILE A 149 6.42 1.20 2.54
CA ILE A 149 5.86 1.28 1.19
C ILE A 149 4.84 2.42 1.09
N VAL A 150 3.89 2.49 2.03
CA VAL A 150 2.78 3.47 2.01
C VAL A 150 3.27 4.91 2.15
N SER A 151 4.34 5.16 2.93
CA SER A 151 4.91 6.50 3.02
C SER A 151 5.43 7.01 1.67
N VAL A 152 6.08 6.15 0.87
CA VAL A 152 6.59 6.51 -0.45
C VAL A 152 5.45 6.80 -1.44
N THR A 153 4.37 6.00 -1.44
CA THR A 153 3.25 6.19 -2.37
C THR A 153 2.39 7.42 -2.07
N CYS A 154 2.40 7.92 -0.83
CA CYS A 154 1.78 9.18 -0.46
C CYS A 154 2.60 10.42 -0.81
N TYR A 155 3.94 10.33 -0.89
CA TYR A 155 4.81 11.47 -1.26
C TYR A 155 4.86 11.74 -2.78
N PHE A 156 4.54 10.73 -3.60
CA PHE A 156 4.63 10.80 -5.06
C PHE A 156 3.33 10.36 -5.74
N GLU A 157 2.93 11.14 -6.75
CA GLU A 157 1.81 10.86 -7.65
C GLU A 157 2.37 10.62 -9.07
N LYS A 158 3.09 11.60 -9.63
CA LYS A 158 3.68 11.52 -10.97
C LYS A 158 4.81 10.50 -11.08
N TYR A 159 5.60 10.34 -10.02
CA TYR A 159 6.75 9.42 -9.99
C TYR A 159 6.56 8.22 -9.06
N ARG A 160 5.31 7.88 -8.71
CA ARG A 160 4.97 6.85 -7.71
C ARG A 160 5.61 5.48 -7.98
N SER A 161 5.55 4.99 -9.23
CA SER A 161 6.12 3.69 -9.61
C SER A 161 7.64 3.67 -9.47
N LEU A 162 8.32 4.72 -9.93
CA LEU A 162 9.78 4.87 -9.83
C LEU A 162 10.23 4.97 -8.36
N ALA A 163 9.59 5.82 -7.56
CA ALA A 163 9.92 6.02 -6.16
C ALA A 163 9.74 4.73 -5.34
N THR A 164 8.61 4.02 -5.55
CA THR A 164 8.34 2.73 -4.92
C THR A 164 9.32 1.65 -5.40
N GLY A 165 9.63 1.63 -6.70
CA GLY A 165 10.60 0.72 -7.29
C GLY A 165 12.00 0.88 -6.66
N ILE A 166 12.49 2.12 -6.54
CA ILE A 166 13.76 2.43 -5.88
C ILE A 166 13.74 1.97 -4.42
N ALA A 167 12.68 2.27 -3.67
CA ALA A 167 12.56 1.87 -2.27
C ALA A 167 12.66 0.34 -2.08
N VAL A 168 11.87 -0.43 -2.82
CA VAL A 168 11.84 -1.91 -2.66
C VAL A 168 13.06 -2.59 -3.32
N CYS A 169 13.82 -1.91 -4.19
CA CYS A 169 15.14 -2.41 -4.64
C CYS A 169 16.13 -2.62 -3.48
N GLY A 170 15.89 -2.01 -2.31
CA GLY A 170 16.67 -2.24 -1.10
C GLY A 170 16.76 -3.72 -0.71
N SER A 171 15.74 -4.53 -1.00
CA SER A 171 15.72 -5.96 -0.64
C SER A 171 16.89 -6.76 -1.24
N GLY A 172 17.22 -6.49 -2.52
CA GLY A 172 18.27 -7.21 -3.24
C GLY A 172 19.65 -6.80 -2.75
N LEU A 173 19.88 -5.50 -2.56
CA LEU A 173 21.11 -4.99 -1.95
C LEU A 173 21.26 -5.45 -0.49
N GLY A 174 20.15 -5.55 0.24
CA GLY A 174 20.08 -6.14 1.57
C GLY A 174 20.61 -7.57 1.58
N THR A 175 20.10 -8.44 0.71
CA THR A 175 20.57 -9.83 0.60
C THR A 175 22.07 -9.89 0.25
N PHE A 176 22.55 -9.02 -0.65
CA PHE A 176 23.96 -8.92 -1.01
C PHE A 176 24.88 -8.54 0.16
N VAL A 177 24.48 -7.57 0.99
CA VAL A 177 25.27 -7.12 2.14
C VAL A 177 25.15 -8.08 3.32
N PHE A 178 23.94 -8.55 3.62
CA PHE A 178 23.67 -9.36 4.81
C PHE A 178 24.15 -10.81 4.67
N ALA A 179 24.26 -11.38 3.46
CA ALA A 179 24.71 -12.77 3.31
C ALA A 179 26.15 -13.01 3.81
N PRO A 180 27.19 -12.30 3.30
CA PRO A 180 28.55 -12.45 3.81
C PRO A 180 28.69 -11.92 5.25
N LEU A 181 27.96 -10.86 5.63
CA LEU A 181 27.96 -10.34 7.00
C LEU A 181 27.45 -11.37 8.00
N THR A 182 26.33 -12.03 7.70
CA THR A 182 25.73 -13.06 8.57
C THR A 182 26.65 -14.26 8.68
N GLN A 183 27.23 -14.72 7.57
CA GLN A 183 28.21 -15.80 7.57
C GLN A 183 29.42 -15.49 8.46
N TRP A 184 30.03 -14.32 8.27
CA TRP A 184 31.18 -13.89 9.07
C TRP A 184 30.86 -13.75 10.57
N LEU A 185 29.67 -13.25 10.91
CA LEU A 185 29.20 -13.16 12.30
C LEU A 185 29.01 -14.55 12.93
N ILE A 186 28.42 -15.50 12.19
CA ILE A 186 28.22 -16.88 12.64
C ILE A 186 29.58 -17.56 12.88
N GLU A 187 30.51 -17.47 11.93
CA GLU A 187 31.83 -18.10 12.04
C GLU A 187 32.69 -17.52 13.16
N THR A 188 32.67 -16.19 13.35
CA THR A 188 33.54 -15.51 14.33
C THR A 188 32.98 -15.57 15.75
N PHE A 189 31.65 -15.49 15.91
CA PHE A 189 31.01 -15.23 17.20
C PHE A 189 29.95 -16.26 17.62
N GLY A 190 29.54 -17.16 16.72
CA GLY A 190 28.44 -18.10 16.92
C GLY A 190 27.07 -17.46 16.66
N TRP A 191 26.07 -18.32 16.39
CA TRP A 191 24.73 -17.88 15.97
C TRP A 191 24.04 -16.98 17.00
N GLN A 192 24.24 -17.21 18.31
CA GLN A 192 23.61 -16.41 19.37
C GLN A 192 24.05 -14.94 19.29
N LYS A 193 25.37 -14.70 19.18
CA LYS A 193 25.93 -13.34 19.09
C LYS A 193 25.62 -12.69 17.75
N ALA A 194 25.60 -13.48 16.67
CA ALA A 194 25.16 -13.01 15.36
C ALA A 194 23.71 -12.48 15.41
N LEU A 195 22.77 -13.20 16.06
CA LEU A 195 21.40 -12.71 16.28
C LEU A 195 21.37 -11.41 17.10
N ILE A 196 22.16 -11.28 18.17
CA ILE A 196 22.23 -10.03 18.95
C ILE A 196 22.67 -8.85 18.07
N VAL A 197 23.72 -9.02 17.25
CA VAL A 197 24.20 -7.98 16.32
C VAL A 197 23.13 -7.63 15.28
N MET A 198 22.45 -8.63 14.71
CA MET A 198 21.35 -8.43 13.76
C MET A 198 20.18 -7.68 14.40
N GLY A 199 19.86 -7.95 15.66
CA GLY A 199 18.85 -7.23 16.42
C GLY A 199 19.20 -5.74 16.64
N PHE A 200 20.47 -5.42 16.90
CA PHE A 200 20.92 -4.01 16.93
C PHE A 200 20.92 -3.34 15.55
N LEU A 201 21.13 -4.07 14.45
CA LEU A 201 20.97 -3.53 13.10
C LEU A 201 19.49 -3.24 12.79
N VAL A 202 18.56 -4.12 13.17
CA VAL A 202 17.11 -3.89 13.12
C VAL A 202 16.71 -2.67 13.95
N LEU A 203 17.31 -2.46 15.12
CA LEU A 203 17.02 -1.30 15.97
C LEU A 203 17.32 0.05 15.27
N LYS A 204 18.31 0.08 14.36
CA LYS A 204 18.64 1.29 13.58
C LYS A 204 17.50 1.72 12.65
N CYS A 205 16.53 0.85 12.33
CA CYS A 205 15.33 1.22 11.59
C CYS A 205 14.47 2.29 12.28
N ILE A 206 14.64 2.52 13.59
CA ILE A 206 14.05 3.67 14.30
C ILE A 206 14.48 5.00 13.65
N ILE A 207 15.76 5.13 13.26
CA ILE A 207 16.31 6.35 12.66
C ILE A 207 15.61 6.63 11.32
N TYR A 208 15.40 5.58 10.52
CA TYR A 208 14.71 5.69 9.23
C TYR A 208 13.20 5.94 9.42
N GLY A 209 12.55 5.30 10.39
CA GLY A 209 11.15 5.57 10.74
C GLY A 209 10.89 7.00 11.19
N VAL A 210 11.86 7.66 11.84
CA VAL A 210 11.77 9.09 12.21
C VAL A 210 11.73 10.01 10.98
N LEU A 211 12.26 9.59 9.83
CA LEU A 211 12.26 10.39 8.58
C LEU A 211 10.88 10.42 7.88
N PHE A 212 9.94 9.54 8.27
CA PHE A 212 8.55 9.54 7.79
C PHE A 212 7.75 10.71 8.39
N ARG A 213 8.08 11.93 7.95
CA ARG A 213 7.40 13.17 8.36
C ARG A 213 5.96 13.19 7.82
N PRO A 214 4.95 13.58 8.62
CA PRO A 214 3.61 13.83 8.09
C PRO A 214 3.58 15.05 7.15
N LEU A 215 2.79 14.95 6.08
CA LEU A 215 2.51 16.00 5.11
C LEU A 215 1.62 17.07 5.74
N GLU A 216 2.10 18.31 5.78
CA GLU A 216 1.37 19.45 6.35
C GLU A 216 0.49 20.13 5.29
N MET A 217 -0.74 20.50 5.66
CA MET A 217 -1.62 21.30 4.79
C MET A 217 -1.05 22.72 4.60
N PRO A 218 -1.01 23.25 3.35
CA PRO A 218 -0.48 24.60 3.09
C PRO A 218 -1.37 25.68 3.72
N ALA A 219 -0.77 26.51 4.56
CA ALA A 219 -1.46 27.48 5.42
C ALA A 219 -2.40 28.45 4.67
N SER A 220 -2.10 28.78 3.42
CA SER A 220 -2.94 29.62 2.55
C SER A 220 -4.38 29.11 2.38
N ARG A 221 -4.63 27.80 2.50
CA ARG A 221 -5.97 27.21 2.35
C ARG A 221 -6.71 26.97 3.67
N ALA A 222 -5.99 26.95 4.79
CA ALA A 222 -6.61 26.86 6.11
C ALA A 222 -7.46 28.11 6.40
N MET A 223 -6.96 29.30 6.02
CA MET A 223 -7.71 30.56 6.12
C MET A 223 -9.02 30.53 5.32
N SER A 224 -9.00 30.04 4.07
CA SER A 224 -10.22 29.96 3.24
C SER A 224 -11.26 28.96 3.76
N MET A 225 -10.87 27.94 4.51
CA MET A 225 -11.83 27.02 5.15
C MET A 225 -12.46 27.66 6.40
N GLU A 226 -11.74 28.55 7.08
CA GLU A 226 -12.19 29.21 8.30
C GLU A 226 -13.17 30.37 8.04
N GLU A 227 -13.13 30.96 6.83
CA GLU A 227 -14.13 31.92 6.32
C GLU A 227 -15.48 31.27 5.96
N ILE A 228 -15.52 29.96 5.66
CA ILE A 228 -16.76 29.21 5.40
C ILE A 228 -17.38 28.76 6.74
N LYS A 229 -17.76 29.73 7.57
CA LYS A 229 -18.74 29.53 8.65
C LYS A 229 -20.10 30.03 8.13
N PRO A 230 -21.21 29.32 8.41
CA PRO A 230 -22.50 29.69 7.85
C PRO A 230 -22.89 31.10 8.29
N LEU A 231 -23.29 31.92 7.31
CA LEU A 231 -23.96 33.19 7.56
C LEU A 231 -25.12 32.91 8.53
N LYS A 232 -25.13 33.61 9.67
CA LYS A 232 -26.22 33.51 10.64
C LYS A 232 -27.53 33.84 9.92
N GLU A 233 -28.53 32.98 10.05
CA GLU A 233 -29.90 33.31 9.67
C GLU A 233 -30.33 34.56 10.45
N ASN A 234 -30.40 35.69 9.76
CA ASN A 234 -31.06 36.87 10.31
C ASN A 234 -32.56 36.63 10.20
N ASN A 235 -33.17 36.36 11.36
CA ASN A 235 -34.62 36.20 11.51
C ASN A 235 -35.40 37.31 10.80
N THR A 236 -36.05 36.98 9.68
CA THR A 236 -37.16 37.78 9.18
C THR A 236 -38.38 37.51 10.08
N PRO A 237 -38.99 38.53 10.71
CA PRO A 237 -40.15 38.31 11.54
C PRO A 237 -41.36 37.92 10.67
N ILE A 238 -42.02 36.83 11.05
CA ILE A 238 -43.23 36.35 10.41
C ILE A 238 -44.33 37.42 10.58
N VAL A 239 -44.75 38.04 9.47
CA VAL A 239 -45.91 38.92 9.45
C VAL A 239 -47.16 38.08 9.71
N LYS A 240 -47.74 38.22 10.91
CA LYS A 240 -49.08 37.72 11.19
C LYS A 240 -50.09 38.63 10.50
N THR A 241 -50.76 38.12 9.47
CA THR A 241 -51.94 38.75 8.90
C THR A 241 -53.07 38.75 9.94
N MET A 242 -53.36 39.91 10.55
CA MET A 242 -54.64 40.15 11.20
C MET A 242 -55.42 41.18 10.39
N VAL A 243 -56.65 40.81 10.05
CA VAL A 243 -57.66 41.69 9.46
C VAL A 243 -58.25 42.54 10.58
N ASN A 244 -58.43 43.85 10.35
CA ASN A 244 -59.68 44.55 10.66
C ASN A 244 -59.66 46.04 10.27
N GLY A 245 -60.83 46.53 9.88
CA GLY A 245 -61.42 47.74 10.46
C GLY A 245 -60.85 49.10 10.04
N SER A 246 -61.58 49.80 9.19
CA SER A 246 -61.52 51.24 9.01
C SER A 246 -62.01 52.02 10.26
N ALA A 247 -61.28 53.05 10.69
CA ALA A 247 -61.79 54.34 11.19
C ALA A 247 -60.62 55.32 11.46
N ASP A 248 -60.75 56.55 10.97
CA ASP A 248 -60.47 57.88 11.57
C ASP A 248 -59.58 57.91 12.85
N ASP A 249 -58.61 58.82 13.05
CA ASP A 249 -58.73 60.29 12.98
C ASP A 249 -57.35 61.02 13.17
N GLU A 250 -57.38 62.36 13.17
CA GLU A 250 -56.30 63.36 13.30
C GLU A 250 -55.16 63.18 14.36
N GLN A 251 -53.92 63.61 14.02
CA GLN A 251 -53.33 64.94 14.35
C GLN A 251 -51.79 65.00 14.59
N ARG A 252 -51.19 66.15 14.20
CA ARG A 252 -49.90 66.79 14.62
C ARG A 252 -48.52 66.30 14.11
N ARG A 253 -47.84 67.24 13.44
CA ARG A 253 -46.38 67.39 13.20
C ARG A 253 -45.77 68.31 14.32
N PRO A 254 -44.58 68.97 14.25
CA PRO A 254 -43.49 69.01 13.23
C PRO A 254 -42.02 69.05 13.77
N HIS A 255 -41.07 69.35 12.85
CA HIS A 255 -39.63 69.74 13.02
C HIS A 255 -38.59 68.59 13.09
N SER A 256 -37.38 68.65 12.48
CA SER A 256 -36.75 69.69 11.62
C SER A 256 -35.59 69.16 10.72
N VAL A 257 -35.43 69.82 9.58
CA VAL A 257 -34.30 69.97 8.62
C VAL A 257 -32.89 69.60 9.17
N HIS A 258 -32.07 68.78 8.48
CA HIS A 258 -31.00 69.15 7.51
C HIS A 258 -30.17 67.88 7.17
N THR A 259 -29.49 67.63 6.03
CA THR A 259 -29.35 68.26 4.69
C THR A 259 -28.93 67.15 3.69
N PHE A 260 -29.15 67.29 2.38
CA PHE A 260 -28.61 66.38 1.33
C PHE A 260 -28.16 67.18 0.09
N VAL A 261 -26.94 66.98 -0.41
CA VAL A 261 -26.42 67.61 -1.65
C VAL A 261 -25.52 66.61 -2.42
N THR A 262 -25.64 66.61 -3.75
CA THR A 262 -24.92 65.74 -4.71
C THR A 262 -23.71 66.46 -5.35
N PRO A 263 -22.76 65.74 -5.99
CA PRO A 263 -22.72 65.66 -7.48
C PRO A 263 -22.31 64.24 -7.99
N LYS A 264 -22.62 63.74 -9.20
CA LYS A 264 -22.43 64.19 -10.62
C LYS A 264 -20.99 64.19 -11.16
N HIS A 265 -20.73 63.30 -12.15
CA HIS A 265 -19.96 63.48 -13.42
C HIS A 265 -19.49 62.11 -13.97
N ALA A 266 -19.24 61.86 -15.27
CA ALA A 266 -19.58 62.53 -16.55
C ALA A 266 -19.40 61.52 -17.73
N ASN A 267 -19.90 61.85 -18.94
CA ASN A 267 -19.82 61.00 -20.15
C ASN A 267 -18.67 61.38 -21.11
N GLY A 268 -18.20 60.41 -21.92
CA GLY A 268 -17.38 60.55 -23.14
C GLY A 268 -16.68 59.21 -23.47
N LEU A 269 -17.05 58.45 -24.52
CA LEU A 269 -16.56 58.51 -25.91
C LEU A 269 -15.01 58.61 -26.03
N THR A 270 -14.29 57.83 -26.84
CA THR A 270 -14.63 57.21 -28.16
C THR A 270 -13.75 55.99 -28.50
N LEU A 271 -14.12 55.21 -29.54
CA LEU A 271 -13.43 54.04 -30.11
C LEU A 271 -12.31 54.37 -31.12
N THR A 272 -11.26 53.53 -31.10
CA THR A 272 -10.30 53.12 -32.18
C THR A 272 -9.45 51.98 -31.57
N ALA A 273 -9.06 50.88 -32.23
CA ALA A 273 -9.30 50.30 -33.57
C ALA A 273 -9.48 48.75 -33.37
N VAL A 274 -9.94 47.86 -34.29
CA VAL A 274 -9.60 47.50 -35.68
C VAL A 274 -8.17 46.89 -35.76
N GLU A 275 -7.92 45.65 -36.21
CA GLU A 275 -8.51 44.84 -37.32
C GLU A 275 -8.36 43.29 -37.08
N ASP A 276 -9.18 42.47 -37.78
CA ASP A 276 -8.94 41.09 -38.31
C ASP A 276 -8.46 39.88 -37.44
N GLU A 277 -8.85 38.61 -37.69
CA GLU A 277 -9.96 38.01 -38.48
C GLU A 277 -10.26 36.55 -37.99
N ASP A 278 -11.29 35.93 -38.57
CA ASP A 278 -11.52 34.48 -38.76
C ASP A 278 -12.01 33.54 -37.63
N ILE A 279 -13.24 32.96 -37.68
CA ILE A 279 -13.84 31.95 -38.60
C ILE A 279 -13.55 30.50 -38.11
N VAL A 280 -14.49 29.55 -37.91
CA VAL A 280 -15.94 29.50 -38.19
C VAL A 280 -16.65 28.32 -37.44
N ARG A 281 -17.86 28.57 -36.89
CA ARG A 281 -19.07 27.69 -36.75
C ARG A 281 -18.92 26.23 -36.19
N THR A 282 -19.96 25.42 -35.94
CA THR A 282 -21.43 25.53 -36.18
C THR A 282 -22.23 24.78 -35.11
N ALA A 283 -23.47 25.21 -34.87
CA ALA A 283 -24.49 24.46 -34.13
C ALA A 283 -25.20 23.38 -34.99
N LEU A 284 -26.21 22.72 -34.39
CA LEU A 284 -27.19 21.71 -34.88
C LEU A 284 -27.03 20.36 -34.13
N SER A 285 -28.08 19.66 -33.65
CA SER A 285 -29.54 19.79 -33.83
C SER A 285 -30.36 19.15 -32.68
N GLN A 286 -31.60 19.64 -32.46
CA GLN A 286 -32.72 18.96 -31.77
C GLN A 286 -33.54 18.07 -32.77
N PRO A 287 -34.66 17.33 -32.47
CA PRO A 287 -35.60 17.42 -31.32
C PRO A 287 -36.30 16.11 -30.79
N MET A 288 -37.25 16.32 -29.83
CA MET A 288 -38.36 15.43 -29.37
C MET A 288 -38.03 14.14 -28.58
N LEU A 289 -38.88 13.62 -27.66
CA LEU A 289 -40.35 13.67 -27.57
C LEU A 289 -40.92 13.68 -26.11
N MET A 290 -42.20 14.07 -25.97
CA MET A 290 -43.11 14.00 -24.79
C MET A 290 -43.42 12.55 -24.33
N THR A 291 -44.12 12.18 -23.24
CA THR A 291 -44.89 12.80 -22.11
C THR A 291 -44.89 11.76 -20.94
N ASP A 292 -45.28 12.02 -19.68
CA ASP A 292 -46.68 12.13 -19.23
C ASP A 292 -46.83 12.68 -17.78
N VAL A 293 -47.81 13.58 -17.64
CA VAL A 293 -48.92 13.61 -16.67
C VAL A 293 -48.67 13.43 -15.16
N THR A 294 -49.08 14.47 -14.42
CA THR A 294 -49.39 14.42 -12.98
C THR A 294 -50.68 13.67 -12.67
N THR A 295 -50.62 12.65 -11.80
CA THR A 295 -51.76 12.26 -10.94
C THR A 295 -51.28 11.98 -9.52
N GLY A 296 -52.09 12.32 -8.53
CA GLY A 296 -51.64 12.53 -7.15
C GLY A 296 -51.37 11.24 -6.34
N GLY A 297 -50.41 11.33 -5.42
CA GLY A 297 -50.15 10.33 -4.40
C GLY A 297 -49.34 10.89 -3.25
N ARG A 298 -49.88 10.86 -2.02
CA ARG A 298 -49.13 11.21 -0.80
C ARG A 298 -47.98 10.22 -0.62
N VAL A 299 -46.74 10.68 -0.69
CA VAL A 299 -45.57 9.93 -0.21
C VAL A 299 -44.79 10.82 0.75
N ARG A 300 -44.51 10.30 1.95
CA ARG A 300 -43.69 10.98 2.96
C ARG A 300 -42.23 10.94 2.50
N LEU A 301 -41.65 12.11 2.23
CA LEU A 301 -40.21 12.24 2.01
C LEU A 301 -39.47 12.11 3.35
N HIS A 302 -38.97 10.91 3.64
CA HIS A 302 -37.81 10.78 4.52
C HIS A 302 -36.60 11.37 3.77
N SER A 303 -36.01 12.42 4.33
CA SER A 303 -34.74 12.96 3.87
C SER A 303 -33.60 12.04 4.35
N GLU A 304 -33.27 11.02 3.55
CA GLU A 304 -32.02 10.29 3.73
C GLU A 304 -30.85 11.16 3.26
N SER A 305 -30.18 11.81 4.20
CA SER A 305 -28.89 12.47 3.96
C SER A 305 -27.78 11.42 3.81
N SER A 306 -27.70 10.80 2.63
CA SER A 306 -26.64 9.86 2.26
C SER A 306 -25.29 10.58 2.14
N SER A 307 -24.63 10.78 3.28
CA SER A 307 -23.28 11.33 3.37
C SER A 307 -22.24 10.35 2.82
N VAL A 308 -22.05 10.36 1.49
CA VAL A 308 -20.93 9.69 0.83
C VAL A 308 -19.64 10.40 1.23
N ARG A 309 -18.97 9.88 2.26
CA ARG A 309 -17.59 10.26 2.60
C ARG A 309 -16.63 9.44 1.74
N SER A 310 -15.94 10.10 0.80
CA SER A 310 -14.80 9.51 0.11
C SER A 310 -13.67 9.26 1.11
N ALA A 311 -13.29 8.00 1.30
CA ALA A 311 -12.22 7.60 2.19
C ALA A 311 -10.85 7.61 1.47
N GLN A 312 -10.42 8.78 0.95
CA GLN A 312 -8.98 9.00 0.79
C GLN A 312 -8.41 9.29 2.19
N SER A 313 -7.96 8.22 2.86
CA SER A 313 -7.62 8.28 4.28
C SER A 313 -6.42 9.20 4.56
N GLY A 314 -6.55 10.01 5.61
CA GLY A 314 -5.59 11.04 6.01
C GLY A 314 -4.27 10.52 6.59
N ILE A 315 -3.79 9.34 6.17
CA ILE A 315 -2.75 8.51 6.79
C ILE A 315 -1.52 9.32 7.21
N MET A 316 -1.03 10.13 6.28
CA MET A 316 0.20 10.90 6.48
C MET A 316 -0.06 12.38 6.76
N TYR A 317 -1.32 12.80 6.85
CA TYR A 317 -1.71 14.20 7.05
C TYR A 317 -2.12 14.50 8.51
N ARG A 318 -2.22 13.45 9.35
CA ARG A 318 -2.50 13.55 10.79
C ARG A 318 -1.19 13.85 11.54
N LYS A 319 -1.20 14.85 12.43
CA LYS A 319 -0.04 15.17 13.29
C LYS A 319 0.10 14.14 14.43
N ASP A 320 1.26 13.47 14.50
CA ASP A 320 1.56 12.35 15.40
C ASP A 320 1.27 12.61 16.89
N VAL A 321 1.06 11.52 17.65
CA VAL A 321 0.87 11.55 19.12
C VAL A 321 2.03 12.24 19.85
N LEU A 322 3.27 12.02 19.41
CA LEU A 322 4.48 12.67 19.96
C LEU A 322 4.43 14.21 19.81
N TYR A 323 3.87 14.71 18.71
CA TYR A 323 3.70 16.15 18.48
C TYR A 323 2.60 16.76 19.37
N ARG A 324 1.50 16.01 19.61
CA ARG A 324 0.48 16.39 20.61
C ARG A 324 1.07 16.45 22.03
N GLY A 325 2.01 15.57 22.37
CA GLY A 325 2.72 15.60 23.66
C GLY A 325 3.52 16.90 23.86
N SER A 326 4.28 17.33 22.86
CA SER A 326 5.06 18.58 22.93
C SER A 326 4.19 19.84 23.00
N LEU A 327 3.02 19.86 22.35
CA LEU A 327 2.04 20.95 22.44
C LEU A 327 1.53 21.17 23.87
N HIS A 328 1.54 20.14 24.72
CA HIS A 328 1.09 20.24 26.11
C HIS A 328 2.07 21.00 27.03
N ASN A 329 3.28 21.30 26.54
CA ASN A 329 4.39 21.90 27.30
C ASN A 329 4.69 23.36 26.89
N ILE A 330 3.77 24.03 26.18
CA ILE A 330 3.90 25.44 25.79
C ILE A 330 3.31 26.32 26.91
N PRO A 331 4.04 27.34 27.41
CA PRO A 331 3.55 28.25 28.45
C PRO A 331 2.23 28.95 28.07
N PRO A 332 1.26 29.09 28.99
CA PRO A 332 -0.09 29.57 28.69
C PRO A 332 -0.19 31.11 28.65
N GLU A 333 0.65 31.79 27.87
CA GLU A 333 0.72 33.27 27.91
C GLU A 333 0.02 33.99 26.74
N ASN A 334 -0.26 33.30 25.62
CA ASN A 334 -0.97 33.87 24.45
C ASN A 334 -2.39 33.30 24.26
N ARG A 335 -3.18 33.24 25.34
CA ARG A 335 -4.59 32.79 25.31
C ARG A 335 -5.60 33.89 25.67
N LYS A 336 -5.44 35.07 25.09
CA LYS A 336 -6.40 36.18 25.15
C LYS A 336 -6.77 36.66 23.74
N ASN A 337 -7.88 36.12 23.22
CA ASN A 337 -8.84 36.71 22.26
C ASN A 337 -9.51 35.64 21.37
N SER A 338 -10.27 34.73 21.98
CA SER A 338 -11.36 34.02 21.30
C SER A 338 -12.37 33.47 22.31
N SER A 339 -13.50 34.16 22.46
CA SER A 339 -14.64 33.69 23.24
C SER A 339 -15.38 32.60 22.46
N ILE A 340 -15.21 31.33 22.83
CA ILE A 340 -16.04 30.22 22.37
C ILE A 340 -16.69 29.59 23.60
N PRO A 341 -18.04 29.53 23.71
CA PRO A 341 -18.69 28.90 24.86
C PRO A 341 -18.55 27.37 24.79
N GLU A 342 -17.97 26.81 25.82
CA GLU A 342 -17.76 25.37 26.01
C GLU A 342 -19.07 24.69 26.41
N LYS A 343 -19.81 24.15 25.42
CA LYS A 343 -20.92 23.21 25.65
C LYS A 343 -21.27 22.42 24.37
N VAL A 344 -20.49 21.38 24.08
CA VAL A 344 -20.97 20.29 23.22
C VAL A 344 -21.59 19.24 24.13
N MET A 345 -22.91 19.07 24.03
CA MET A 345 -23.62 18.00 24.74
C MET A 345 -23.10 16.63 24.29
N MET A 346 -22.81 15.77 25.26
CA MET A 346 -22.66 14.33 25.04
C MET A 346 -24.02 13.75 24.63
N GLY A 347 -24.25 13.61 23.32
CA GLY A 347 -25.36 12.82 22.80
C GLY A 347 -25.12 11.34 23.09
N LYS A 348 -25.93 10.74 23.97
CA LYS A 348 -25.95 9.28 24.16
C LYS A 348 -26.49 8.61 22.90
N GLY A 349 -25.59 8.04 22.08
CA GLY A 349 -25.94 7.00 21.12
C GLY A 349 -26.05 5.65 21.83
N GLN A 350 -27.04 4.84 21.46
CA GLN A 350 -27.39 3.58 22.10
C GLN A 350 -26.25 2.53 22.03
N ASP A 351 -26.07 1.75 23.10
CA ASP A 351 -25.16 0.59 23.12
C ASP A 351 -25.75 -0.60 22.31
N ASP A 352 -25.26 -0.84 21.10
CA ASP A 352 -25.43 -2.13 20.43
C ASP A 352 -24.19 -3.02 20.62
N LYS A 353 -24.35 -4.07 21.43
CA LYS A 353 -23.29 -5.03 21.77
C LYS A 353 -23.04 -6.00 20.61
N VAL A 354 -21.83 -6.02 20.08
CA VAL A 354 -21.32 -7.18 19.31
C VAL A 354 -19.94 -7.61 19.84
N VAL A 355 -19.89 -8.86 20.31
CA VAL A 355 -18.69 -9.53 20.83
C VAL A 355 -18.09 -10.41 19.73
N VAL A 356 -16.83 -10.14 19.35
CA VAL A 356 -15.96 -11.11 18.69
C VAL A 356 -14.53 -10.93 19.20
N CYS A 357 -13.93 -12.02 19.68
CA CYS A 357 -12.54 -12.23 20.13
C CYS A 357 -11.98 -11.27 21.22
N GLY A 358 -11.85 -11.78 22.45
CA GLY A 358 -11.54 -10.98 23.65
C GLY A 358 -10.07 -10.94 24.07
N CYS A 359 -9.19 -10.29 23.29
CA CYS A 359 -7.81 -9.99 23.74
C CYS A 359 -7.43 -8.49 23.73
N PHE A 360 -8.10 -7.64 22.95
CA PHE A 360 -7.86 -6.18 22.97
C PHE A 360 -9.15 -5.38 22.68
N PRO A 361 -9.39 -4.24 23.35
CA PRO A 361 -10.48 -3.33 23.02
C PRO A 361 -10.19 -2.62 21.68
N CYS A 362 -10.58 -3.27 20.58
CA CYS A 362 -10.44 -2.71 19.24
C CYS A 362 -11.45 -1.57 19.04
N HIS A 363 -10.93 -0.33 18.99
CA HIS A 363 -11.72 0.89 18.83
C HIS A 363 -12.37 0.97 17.44
N GLN A 364 -13.47 1.69 17.31
CA GLN A 364 -14.34 1.64 16.13
C GLN A 364 -13.59 2.00 14.83
N GLU A 365 -12.79 3.09 14.81
CA GLU A 365 -11.91 3.44 13.68
C GLU A 365 -10.99 2.28 13.22
N THR A 366 -10.50 1.46 14.16
CA THR A 366 -9.61 0.31 13.87
C THR A 366 -10.39 -0.89 13.35
N ARG A 367 -11.65 -1.07 13.78
CA ARG A 367 -12.56 -2.10 13.24
C ARG A 367 -13.01 -1.74 11.83
N ASP A 368 -13.38 -0.49 11.60
CA ASP A 368 -13.89 -0.02 10.31
C ASP A 368 -12.80 -0.11 9.24
N THR A 369 -11.56 0.29 9.56
CA THR A 369 -10.41 0.14 8.65
C THR A 369 -10.01 -1.32 8.39
N LEU A 370 -10.12 -2.21 9.40
CA LEU A 370 -9.94 -3.65 9.18
C LEU A 370 -11.04 -4.25 8.30
N ASN A 371 -12.30 -3.86 8.50
CA ASN A 371 -13.44 -4.31 7.69
C ASN A 371 -13.33 -3.83 6.23
N GLU A 372 -12.85 -2.61 6.01
CA GLU A 372 -12.62 -2.05 4.67
C GLU A 372 -11.48 -2.78 3.94
N MET A 373 -10.36 -3.08 4.63
CA MET A 373 -9.24 -3.80 4.03
C MET A 373 -9.48 -5.31 3.86
N LEU A 374 -10.34 -5.88 4.69
CA LEU A 374 -10.85 -7.24 4.56
C LEU A 374 -12.16 -7.28 3.74
N ASP A 375 -12.42 -6.27 2.89
CA ASP A 375 -13.58 -6.28 2.00
C ASP A 375 -13.48 -7.42 0.97
N LEU A 376 -14.15 -8.52 1.31
CA LEU A 376 -14.27 -9.71 0.48
C LEU A 376 -15.11 -9.46 -0.79
N SER A 377 -15.64 -8.25 -1.03
CA SER A 377 -16.23 -7.90 -2.32
C SER A 377 -15.26 -8.08 -3.49
N LEU A 378 -13.96 -7.87 -3.24
CA LEU A 378 -12.88 -8.09 -4.21
C LEU A 378 -12.76 -9.56 -4.64
N LEU A 379 -13.07 -10.51 -3.74
CA LEU A 379 -13.08 -11.95 -4.05
C LEU A 379 -14.25 -12.38 -4.92
N LYS A 380 -15.11 -11.45 -5.36
CA LYS A 380 -16.14 -11.71 -6.38
C LYS A 380 -15.62 -11.42 -7.79
N ASP A 381 -14.51 -10.69 -7.95
CA ASP A 381 -13.91 -10.41 -9.25
C ASP A 381 -13.06 -11.60 -9.73
N PRO A 382 -13.43 -12.30 -10.81
CA PRO A 382 -12.69 -13.46 -11.30
C PRO A 382 -11.25 -13.14 -11.72
N ILE A 383 -10.95 -11.89 -12.09
CA ILE A 383 -9.59 -11.44 -12.42
C ILE A 383 -8.74 -11.40 -11.15
N PHE A 384 -9.27 -10.82 -10.06
CA PHE A 384 -8.58 -10.75 -8.78
C PHE A 384 -8.41 -12.12 -8.12
N ILE A 385 -9.40 -13.02 -8.22
CA ILE A 385 -9.28 -14.40 -7.72
C ILE A 385 -8.09 -15.10 -8.40
N ILE A 386 -8.02 -15.08 -9.74
CA ILE A 386 -6.95 -15.77 -10.49
C ILE A 386 -5.59 -15.15 -10.19
N PHE A 387 -5.51 -13.81 -10.09
CA PHE A 387 -4.27 -13.14 -9.72
C PHE A 387 -3.82 -13.48 -8.28
N SER A 388 -4.76 -13.56 -7.35
CA SER A 388 -4.49 -13.92 -5.94
C SER A 388 -4.05 -15.38 -5.80
N VAL A 389 -4.73 -16.32 -6.48
CA VAL A 389 -4.36 -17.74 -6.48
C VAL A 389 -2.99 -17.96 -7.14
N SER A 390 -2.69 -17.28 -8.26
CA SER A 390 -1.35 -17.28 -8.84
C SER A 390 -0.30 -16.78 -7.85
N ASN A 391 -0.54 -15.64 -7.20
CA ASN A 391 0.38 -15.11 -6.19
C ASN A 391 0.56 -16.05 -4.99
N PHE A 392 -0.50 -16.73 -4.55
CA PHE A 392 -0.43 -17.76 -3.51
C PHE A 392 0.53 -18.89 -3.92
N PHE A 393 0.40 -19.44 -5.14
CA PHE A 393 1.34 -20.44 -5.65
C PHE A 393 2.77 -19.91 -5.79
N THR A 394 2.97 -18.67 -6.24
CA THR A 394 4.30 -18.04 -6.27
C THR A 394 4.91 -17.95 -4.87
N SER A 395 4.16 -17.55 -3.85
CA SER A 395 4.68 -17.41 -2.48
C SER A 395 5.08 -18.72 -1.82
N ILE A 396 4.45 -19.85 -2.19
CA ILE A 396 4.92 -21.19 -1.77
C ILE A 396 6.33 -21.44 -2.31
N GLY A 397 6.54 -21.24 -3.62
CA GLY A 397 7.83 -21.52 -4.27
C GLY A 397 8.91 -20.45 -4.05
N PHE A 398 8.53 -19.22 -3.73
CA PHE A 398 9.45 -18.07 -3.62
C PHE A 398 10.49 -18.22 -2.50
N TYR A 399 10.07 -18.62 -1.29
CA TYR A 399 10.95 -18.66 -0.14
C TYR A 399 11.89 -19.88 -0.11
N ILE A 400 11.50 -21.00 -0.76
CA ILE A 400 12.27 -22.26 -0.72
C ILE A 400 13.73 -22.08 -1.19
N PRO A 401 14.02 -21.42 -2.34
CA PRO A 401 15.41 -21.15 -2.75
C PRO A 401 16.20 -20.28 -1.78
N TYR A 402 15.63 -19.18 -1.27
CA TYR A 402 16.30 -18.33 -0.28
C TYR A 402 16.63 -19.09 1.01
N THR A 403 15.75 -20.00 1.43
CA THR A 403 15.92 -20.79 2.65
C THR A 403 16.96 -21.90 2.49
N PHE A 404 16.93 -22.66 1.39
CA PHE A 404 17.67 -23.92 1.28
C PHE A 404 18.84 -23.95 0.27
N ILE A 405 19.09 -22.89 -0.51
CA ILE A 405 20.22 -22.89 -1.47
C ILE A 405 21.58 -23.12 -0.77
N VAL A 406 21.73 -22.57 0.45
CA VAL A 406 22.91 -22.75 1.31
C VAL A 406 23.06 -24.22 1.71
N SER A 407 22.02 -24.84 2.28
CA SER A 407 22.03 -26.24 2.71
C SER A 407 22.20 -27.21 1.54
N MET A 408 21.69 -26.87 0.36
CA MET A 408 21.91 -27.65 -0.86
C MET A 408 23.37 -27.59 -1.33
N ALA A 409 24.00 -26.41 -1.27
CA ALA A 409 25.41 -26.23 -1.58
C ALA A 409 26.34 -26.91 -0.54
N GLU A 410 25.95 -26.90 0.74
CA GLU A 410 26.64 -27.60 1.83
C GLU A 410 26.66 -29.13 1.59
N VAL A 411 25.53 -29.73 1.20
CA VAL A 411 25.45 -31.17 0.86
C VAL A 411 26.33 -31.53 -0.34
N GLN A 412 26.58 -30.60 -1.27
CA GLN A 412 27.52 -30.78 -2.38
C GLN A 412 28.99 -30.48 -2.00
N GLY A 413 29.27 -30.17 -0.73
CA GLY A 413 30.63 -29.96 -0.22
C GLY A 413 31.26 -28.60 -0.59
N LEU A 414 30.47 -27.60 -0.99
CA LEU A 414 31.00 -26.25 -1.27
C LEU A 414 31.48 -25.58 0.03
N SER A 415 32.47 -24.68 -0.08
CA SER A 415 33.00 -23.99 1.09
C SER A 415 31.98 -23.02 1.69
N LYS A 416 32.03 -22.80 3.02
CA LYS A 416 31.17 -21.85 3.73
C LYS A 416 31.11 -20.43 3.11
N PRO A 417 32.22 -19.79 2.69
CA PRO A 417 32.14 -18.51 1.99
C PRO A 417 31.41 -18.62 0.64
N ASP A 418 31.67 -19.67 -0.15
CA ASP A 418 30.97 -19.90 -1.44
C ASP A 418 29.46 -20.03 -1.25
N GLN A 419 29.02 -20.78 -0.22
CA GLN A 419 27.61 -20.96 0.12
C GLN A 419 26.92 -19.60 0.39
N SER A 420 27.55 -18.73 1.21
CA SER A 420 27.03 -17.39 1.49
C SER A 420 27.02 -16.48 0.26
N PHE A 421 28.00 -16.65 -0.64
CA PHE A 421 28.10 -15.88 -1.87
C PHE A 421 26.94 -16.17 -2.84
N LEU A 422 26.35 -17.37 -2.82
CA LEU A 422 25.17 -17.69 -3.63
C LEU A 422 23.96 -16.80 -3.31
N LEU A 423 23.68 -16.56 -2.02
CA LEU A 423 22.65 -15.61 -1.60
C LEU A 423 23.00 -14.18 -2.03
N ALA A 424 24.29 -13.82 -1.98
CA ALA A 424 24.75 -12.51 -2.41
C ALA A 424 24.56 -12.28 -3.93
N VAL A 425 24.77 -13.33 -4.74
CA VAL A 425 24.49 -13.34 -6.19
C VAL A 425 22.98 -13.19 -6.47
N ILE A 426 22.11 -13.90 -5.73
CA ILE A 426 20.65 -13.69 -5.81
C ILE A 426 20.30 -12.23 -5.52
N GLY A 427 20.92 -11.63 -4.49
CA GLY A 427 20.71 -10.24 -4.10
C GLY A 427 21.05 -9.22 -5.19
N ILE A 428 22.26 -9.29 -5.76
CA ILE A 428 22.66 -8.42 -6.89
C ILE A 428 21.71 -8.62 -8.08
N ALA A 429 21.48 -9.87 -8.47
CA ALA A 429 20.66 -10.19 -9.63
C ALA A 429 19.21 -9.71 -9.47
N ASN A 430 18.64 -9.78 -8.26
CA ASN A 430 17.33 -9.22 -7.90
C ASN A 430 17.28 -7.69 -8.10
N THR A 431 18.28 -6.95 -7.61
CA THR A 431 18.38 -5.50 -7.84
C THR A 431 18.49 -5.15 -9.33
N VAL A 432 19.36 -5.85 -10.07
CA VAL A 432 19.52 -5.64 -11.53
C VAL A 432 18.24 -6.00 -12.28
N GLY A 433 17.60 -7.12 -11.95
CA GLY A 433 16.35 -7.60 -12.55
C GLY A 433 15.21 -6.61 -12.36
N ARG A 434 15.04 -6.06 -11.14
CA ARG A 434 14.06 -5.00 -10.85
C ARG A 434 14.26 -3.77 -11.74
N ILE A 435 15.50 -3.29 -11.88
CA ILE A 435 15.80 -2.09 -12.68
C ILE A 435 15.56 -2.36 -14.18
N VAL A 436 16.12 -3.45 -14.70
CA VAL A 436 16.03 -3.79 -16.14
C VAL A 436 14.60 -4.13 -16.55
N LEU A 437 13.93 -5.01 -15.82
CA LEU A 437 12.59 -5.50 -16.16
C LEU A 437 11.51 -4.47 -15.80
N GLY A 438 11.71 -3.68 -14.75
CA GLY A 438 10.89 -2.51 -14.45
C GLY A 438 10.91 -1.50 -15.59
N TYR A 439 12.09 -1.04 -16.01
CA TYR A 439 12.26 -0.13 -17.14
C TYR A 439 11.73 -0.69 -18.47
N LEU A 440 11.91 -2.00 -18.71
CA LEU A 440 11.35 -2.68 -19.88
C LEU A 440 9.80 -2.69 -19.83
N SER A 441 9.21 -2.91 -18.66
CA SER A 441 7.75 -2.94 -18.47
C SER A 441 7.07 -1.58 -18.69
N ASP A 442 7.81 -0.47 -18.52
CA ASP A 442 7.30 0.89 -18.76
C ASP A 442 7.30 1.28 -20.25
N LYS A 443 7.84 0.46 -21.15
CA LYS A 443 7.80 0.73 -22.60
C LYS A 443 6.42 0.46 -23.19
N THR A 444 5.91 1.40 -23.97
CA THR A 444 4.56 1.37 -24.56
C THR A 444 4.30 0.21 -25.54
N TRP A 445 5.35 -0.47 -26.02
CA TRP A 445 5.25 -1.67 -26.84
C TRP A 445 5.26 -2.98 -26.03
N VAL A 446 5.51 -2.92 -24.72
CA VAL A 446 5.60 -4.07 -23.82
C VAL A 446 4.31 -4.20 -23.01
N ASN A 447 3.77 -5.42 -22.92
CA ASN A 447 2.71 -5.72 -21.98
C ASN A 447 3.33 -6.21 -20.66
N ARG A 448 3.15 -5.43 -19.60
CA ARG A 448 3.63 -5.69 -18.22
C ARG A 448 3.27 -7.11 -17.75
N LEU A 449 2.05 -7.57 -18.04
CA LEU A 449 1.58 -8.90 -17.66
C LEU A 449 2.31 -10.04 -18.40
N TYR A 450 2.62 -9.88 -19.69
CA TYR A 450 3.38 -10.91 -20.42
C TYR A 450 4.84 -11.00 -19.95
N VAL A 451 5.48 -9.88 -19.59
CA VAL A 451 6.82 -9.91 -18.98
C VAL A 451 6.78 -10.68 -17.67
N TYR A 452 5.83 -10.37 -16.79
CA TYR A 452 5.64 -11.04 -15.50
C TYR A 452 5.44 -12.56 -15.66
N ASN A 453 4.53 -12.99 -16.54
CA ASN A 453 4.25 -14.40 -16.77
C ASN A 453 5.48 -15.16 -17.30
N MET A 454 6.21 -14.55 -18.25
CA MET A 454 7.45 -15.14 -18.79
C MET A 454 8.52 -15.27 -17.70
N CYS A 455 8.71 -14.23 -16.89
CA CYS A 455 9.70 -14.24 -15.79
C CYS A 455 9.38 -15.32 -14.75
N LEU A 456 8.11 -15.44 -14.30
CA LEU A 456 7.71 -16.52 -13.38
C LEU A 456 7.89 -17.91 -14.00
N THR A 457 7.53 -18.09 -15.28
CA THR A 457 7.67 -19.40 -15.96
C THR A 457 9.15 -19.78 -16.09
N ILE A 458 10.03 -18.86 -16.49
CA ILE A 458 11.48 -19.10 -16.58
C ILE A 458 12.08 -19.34 -15.19
N CYS A 459 11.64 -18.58 -14.17
CA CYS A 459 12.04 -18.78 -12.77
C CYS A 459 11.70 -20.18 -12.27
N GLY A 460 10.48 -20.66 -12.54
CA GLY A 460 10.01 -22.00 -12.18
C GLY A 460 10.82 -23.10 -12.87
N ILE A 461 11.02 -23.01 -14.18
CA ILE A 461 11.84 -23.96 -14.96
C ILE A 461 13.29 -23.96 -14.45
N SER A 462 13.88 -22.78 -14.24
CA SER A 462 15.24 -22.65 -13.69
C SER A 462 15.37 -23.24 -12.29
N THR A 463 14.30 -23.22 -11.49
CA THR A 463 14.27 -23.79 -10.13
C THR A 463 14.09 -25.31 -10.16
N ILE A 464 13.42 -25.88 -11.16
CA ILE A 464 13.43 -27.34 -11.39
C ILE A 464 14.83 -27.79 -11.84
N LEU A 465 15.47 -27.04 -12.73
CA LEU A 465 16.81 -27.34 -13.24
C LEU A 465 17.93 -27.16 -12.19
N SER A 466 17.67 -26.55 -11.04
CA SER A 466 18.67 -26.41 -9.97
C SER A 466 19.17 -27.76 -9.44
N ALA A 467 18.38 -28.83 -9.56
CA ALA A 467 18.76 -30.19 -9.20
C ALA A 467 19.96 -30.75 -9.99
N LEU A 468 20.35 -30.09 -11.10
CA LEU A 468 21.55 -30.40 -11.90
C LEU A 468 22.78 -29.57 -11.48
N CYS A 469 22.70 -28.80 -10.39
CA CYS A 469 23.82 -28.01 -9.87
C CYS A 469 24.71 -28.86 -8.95
N TYR A 470 25.92 -29.15 -9.42
CA TYR A 470 26.97 -29.86 -8.66
C TYR A 470 28.18 -28.98 -8.35
N ASN A 471 28.40 -27.93 -9.16
CA ASN A 471 29.56 -27.05 -9.07
C ASN A 471 29.16 -25.64 -8.62
N PHE A 472 30.08 -24.91 -7.99
CA PHE A 472 29.88 -23.49 -7.63
C PHE A 472 29.41 -22.63 -8.81
N LEU A 473 30.01 -22.81 -10.00
CA LEU A 473 29.59 -22.09 -11.20
C LEU A 473 28.13 -22.37 -11.58
N THR A 474 27.67 -23.63 -11.50
CA THR A 474 26.26 -23.97 -11.80
C THR A 474 25.30 -23.37 -10.78
N PHE A 475 25.66 -23.38 -9.49
CA PHE A 475 24.88 -22.69 -8.46
C PHE A 475 24.84 -21.18 -8.67
N CYS A 476 25.94 -20.54 -9.08
CA CYS A 476 25.99 -19.11 -9.42
C CYS A 476 25.10 -18.75 -10.62
N ILE A 477 25.07 -19.58 -11.67
CA ILE A 477 24.19 -19.38 -12.84
C ILE A 477 22.73 -19.51 -12.43
N TYR A 478 22.39 -20.50 -11.60
CA TYR A 478 21.05 -20.65 -11.03
C TYR A 478 20.66 -19.44 -10.16
N ALA A 479 21.51 -19.08 -9.19
CA ALA A 479 21.32 -17.94 -8.29
C ALA A 479 21.08 -16.62 -9.05
N ALA A 480 21.88 -16.35 -10.08
CA ALA A 480 21.72 -15.16 -10.91
C ALA A 480 20.42 -15.19 -11.72
N THR A 481 20.05 -16.34 -12.29
CA THR A 481 18.81 -16.49 -13.08
C THR A 481 17.58 -16.34 -12.20
N PHE A 482 17.56 -17.01 -11.05
CA PHE A 482 16.49 -16.92 -10.05
C PHE A 482 16.34 -15.48 -9.53
N GLY A 483 17.45 -14.86 -9.08
CA GLY A 483 17.46 -13.48 -8.60
C GLY A 483 16.93 -12.49 -9.64
N PHE A 484 17.43 -12.57 -10.88
CA PHE A 484 17.00 -11.67 -11.96
C PHE A 484 15.51 -11.80 -12.27
N MET A 485 15.00 -13.02 -12.41
CA MET A 485 13.59 -13.25 -12.73
C MET A 485 12.65 -12.92 -11.56
N ILE A 486 13.07 -13.16 -10.32
CA ILE A 486 12.24 -12.86 -9.14
C ILE A 486 12.21 -11.36 -8.81
N GLY A 487 13.20 -10.59 -9.28
CA GLY A 487 13.16 -9.13 -9.27
C GLY A 487 11.96 -8.56 -10.05
N ALA A 488 11.61 -9.17 -11.19
CA ALA A 488 10.38 -8.80 -11.92
C ALA A 488 9.11 -9.13 -11.14
N TYR A 489 9.05 -10.26 -10.44
CA TYR A 489 7.89 -10.62 -9.61
C TYR A 489 7.62 -9.52 -8.57
N VAL A 490 8.57 -9.28 -7.66
CA VAL A 490 8.34 -8.35 -6.54
C VAL A 490 8.18 -6.89 -7.02
N GLY A 491 8.84 -6.50 -8.12
CA GLY A 491 8.72 -5.17 -8.70
C GLY A 491 7.41 -4.90 -9.45
N LEU A 492 6.86 -5.90 -10.15
CA LEU A 492 5.69 -5.71 -11.02
C LEU A 492 4.36 -6.12 -10.37
N THR A 493 4.33 -6.92 -9.30
CA THR A 493 3.08 -7.36 -8.66
C THR A 493 2.17 -6.20 -8.25
N SER A 494 2.71 -5.15 -7.63
CA SER A 494 1.93 -3.96 -7.23
C SER A 494 1.48 -3.12 -8.43
N VAL A 495 2.31 -3.00 -9.46
CA VAL A 495 2.02 -2.27 -10.70
C VAL A 495 0.89 -2.95 -11.48
N ILE A 496 0.99 -4.27 -11.68
CA ILE A 496 -0.04 -5.08 -12.37
C ILE A 496 -1.35 -5.06 -11.59
N LEU A 497 -1.32 -5.04 -10.25
CA LEU A 497 -2.53 -4.92 -9.45
C LEU A 497 -3.25 -3.58 -9.67
N VAL A 498 -2.51 -2.47 -9.82
CA VAL A 498 -3.07 -1.17 -10.25
C VAL A 498 -3.67 -1.27 -11.65
N ASP A 499 -2.96 -1.86 -12.61
CA ASP A 499 -3.42 -1.98 -14.00
C ASP A 499 -4.70 -2.83 -14.12
N LEU A 500 -4.89 -3.81 -13.23
CA LEU A 500 -6.05 -4.71 -13.24
C LEU A 500 -7.28 -4.17 -12.52
N LEU A 501 -7.11 -3.47 -11.38
CA LEU A 501 -8.23 -3.07 -10.50
C LEU A 501 -8.43 -1.55 -10.36
N GLY A 502 -7.47 -0.74 -10.84
CA GLY A 502 -7.44 0.69 -10.66
C GLY A 502 -6.96 1.14 -9.27
N LEU A 503 -6.54 2.41 -9.18
CA LEU A 503 -5.95 2.99 -7.97
C LEU A 503 -6.89 2.95 -6.75
N ASN A 504 -8.19 3.18 -6.96
CA ASN A 504 -9.18 3.31 -5.89
C ASN A 504 -9.34 2.04 -5.03
N LYS A 505 -8.96 0.86 -5.57
CA LYS A 505 -9.05 -0.43 -4.88
C LYS A 505 -7.68 -0.98 -4.48
N LEU A 506 -6.59 -0.27 -4.79
CA LEU A 506 -5.22 -0.75 -4.63
C LEU A 506 -4.91 -1.17 -3.19
N THR A 507 -5.19 -0.33 -2.20
CA THR A 507 -4.83 -0.58 -0.80
C THR A 507 -5.50 -1.84 -0.25
N ASN A 508 -6.80 -2.02 -0.52
CA ASN A 508 -7.56 -3.16 -0.03
C ASN A 508 -7.16 -4.44 -0.77
N ALA A 509 -7.04 -4.37 -2.10
CA ALA A 509 -6.61 -5.51 -2.91
C ALA A 509 -5.18 -5.94 -2.61
N PHE A 510 -4.26 -5.00 -2.35
CA PHE A 510 -2.87 -5.30 -2.02
C PHE A 510 -2.76 -5.86 -0.59
N GLY A 511 -3.51 -5.34 0.38
CA GLY A 511 -3.57 -5.89 1.73
C GLY A 511 -4.09 -7.34 1.75
N LEU A 512 -5.16 -7.62 0.98
CA LEU A 512 -5.72 -8.96 0.83
C LEU A 512 -4.78 -9.90 0.04
N LEU A 513 -4.06 -9.39 -0.96
CA LEU A 513 -3.02 -10.14 -1.68
C LEU A 513 -1.87 -10.54 -0.75
N LEU A 514 -1.35 -9.61 0.06
CA LEU A 514 -0.29 -9.87 1.04
C LEU A 514 -0.75 -10.89 2.10
N LEU A 515 -2.01 -10.85 2.53
CA LEU A 515 -2.58 -11.85 3.44
C LEU A 515 -2.51 -13.27 2.84
N PHE A 516 -2.91 -13.46 1.59
CA PHE A 516 -2.80 -14.77 0.92
C PHE A 516 -1.33 -15.19 0.69
N GLN A 517 -0.46 -14.26 0.28
CA GLN A 517 0.97 -14.52 0.14
C GLN A 517 1.62 -14.95 1.46
N GLY A 518 1.18 -14.36 2.59
CA GLY A 518 1.61 -14.76 3.93
C GLY A 518 1.14 -16.16 4.32
N ILE A 519 -0.13 -16.49 4.07
CA ILE A 519 -0.66 -17.85 4.30
C ILE A 519 0.14 -18.89 3.48
N ALA A 520 0.47 -18.58 2.23
CA ALA A 520 1.30 -19.42 1.36
C ALA A 520 2.74 -19.59 1.86
N SER A 521 3.37 -18.52 2.39
CA SER A 521 4.78 -18.59 2.83
C SER A 521 4.99 -19.38 4.13
N PHE A 522 3.95 -19.60 4.95
CA PHE A 522 3.99 -20.62 6.01
C PHE A 522 4.18 -22.05 5.47
N LEU A 523 3.70 -22.35 4.26
CA LEU A 523 3.69 -23.70 3.70
C LEU A 523 4.96 -24.06 2.91
N GLY A 524 5.58 -23.07 2.25
CA GLY A 524 6.69 -23.31 1.33
C GLY A 524 7.88 -24.04 1.95
N PRO A 525 8.69 -23.38 2.82
CA PRO A 525 9.88 -24.00 3.35
C PRO A 525 9.67 -25.26 4.23
N PRO A 526 8.58 -25.44 5.02
CA PRO A 526 8.44 -26.64 5.84
C PRO A 526 8.07 -27.86 4.99
N ILE A 527 7.31 -27.69 3.90
CA ILE A 527 7.06 -28.76 2.92
C ILE A 527 8.39 -29.21 2.30
N ALA A 528 9.25 -28.28 1.87
CA ALA A 528 10.55 -28.62 1.32
C ALA A 528 11.50 -29.26 2.37
N GLY A 529 11.45 -28.80 3.63
CA GLY A 529 12.22 -29.39 4.72
C GLY A 529 11.76 -30.80 5.09
N TRP A 530 10.46 -31.06 5.18
CA TRP A 530 9.93 -32.42 5.42
C TRP A 530 10.19 -33.37 4.25
N LEU A 531 10.16 -32.89 3.00
CA LEU A 531 10.58 -33.67 1.84
C LEU A 531 12.05 -34.06 1.95
N TYR A 532 12.92 -33.15 2.41
CA TYR A 532 14.31 -33.47 2.71
C TYR A 532 14.43 -34.47 3.87
N ASP A 533 13.69 -34.31 4.97
CA ASP A 533 13.75 -35.24 6.11
C ASP A 533 13.33 -36.67 5.71
N ALA A 534 12.33 -36.81 4.83
CA ALA A 534 11.84 -38.09 4.34
C ALA A 534 12.72 -38.73 3.24
N LEU A 535 13.32 -37.93 2.35
CA LEU A 535 14.01 -38.42 1.14
C LEU A 535 15.53 -38.18 1.15
N GLN A 536 16.06 -37.52 2.19
CA GLN A 536 17.46 -37.13 2.36
C GLN A 536 18.08 -36.38 1.16
N SER A 537 17.24 -35.65 0.42
CA SER A 537 17.61 -34.88 -0.76
C SER A 537 16.81 -33.59 -0.83
N TYR A 538 17.46 -32.47 -1.20
CA TYR A 538 16.78 -31.18 -1.37
C TYR A 538 16.03 -31.07 -2.71
N ASN A 539 16.41 -31.87 -3.71
CA ASN A 539 15.85 -31.79 -5.08
C ASN A 539 14.31 -31.84 -5.14
N PRO A 540 13.60 -32.70 -4.39
CA PRO A 540 12.13 -32.71 -4.37
C PRO A 540 11.51 -31.39 -3.89
N GLY A 541 12.13 -30.72 -2.91
CA GLY A 541 11.69 -29.40 -2.44
C GLY A 541 11.83 -28.32 -3.53
N PHE A 542 12.93 -28.35 -4.28
CA PHE A 542 13.14 -27.46 -5.43
C PHE A 542 12.21 -27.78 -6.61
N TYR A 543 11.84 -29.05 -6.83
CA TYR A 543 10.82 -29.43 -7.82
C TYR A 543 9.43 -28.88 -7.45
N VAL A 544 9.04 -28.94 -6.17
CA VAL A 544 7.79 -28.32 -5.68
C VAL A 544 7.84 -26.80 -5.84
N ALA A 545 8.96 -26.16 -5.49
CA ALA A 545 9.14 -24.72 -5.64
C ALA A 545 9.04 -24.27 -7.11
N GLY A 546 9.80 -24.91 -8.00
CA GLY A 546 9.80 -24.56 -9.41
C GLY A 546 8.49 -24.92 -10.13
N GLY A 547 7.85 -26.03 -9.74
CA GLY A 547 6.53 -26.41 -10.24
C GLY A 547 5.44 -25.41 -9.88
N THR A 548 5.38 -24.98 -8.62
CA THR A 548 4.39 -23.96 -8.16
C THR A 548 4.62 -22.59 -8.81
N LEU A 549 5.89 -22.17 -8.97
CA LEU A 549 6.26 -20.96 -9.72
C LEU A 549 5.86 -21.03 -11.20
N ALA A 550 6.12 -22.15 -11.88
CA ALA A 550 5.78 -22.34 -13.29
C ALA A 550 4.25 -22.37 -13.50
N ILE A 551 3.52 -23.11 -12.66
CA ILE A 551 2.04 -23.15 -12.69
C ILE A 551 1.48 -21.74 -12.50
N SER A 552 1.97 -20.98 -11.53
CA SER A 552 1.58 -19.59 -11.29
C SER A 552 1.75 -18.70 -12.53
N GLY A 553 2.91 -18.75 -13.19
CA GLY A 553 3.17 -17.99 -14.42
C GLY A 553 2.26 -18.40 -15.57
N VAL A 554 1.97 -19.71 -15.72
CA VAL A 554 1.08 -20.24 -16.77
C VAL A 554 -0.38 -19.82 -16.55
N MET A 555 -0.88 -19.86 -15.31
CA MET A 555 -2.27 -19.49 -14.97
C MET A 555 -2.62 -18.06 -15.42
N LEU A 556 -1.67 -17.14 -15.37
CA LEU A 556 -1.92 -15.74 -15.72
C LEU A 556 -2.03 -15.45 -17.22
N PHE A 557 -1.67 -16.39 -18.12
CA PHE A 557 -2.00 -16.25 -19.54
C PHE A 557 -3.50 -16.33 -19.82
N VAL A 558 -4.30 -16.82 -18.86
CA VAL A 558 -5.78 -16.85 -18.95
C VAL A 558 -6.39 -15.46 -18.74
N VAL A 559 -5.77 -14.57 -17.95
CA VAL A 559 -6.33 -13.25 -17.57
C VAL A 559 -6.73 -12.39 -18.79
N PRO A 560 -5.91 -12.22 -19.85
CA PRO A 560 -6.31 -11.47 -21.05
C PRO A 560 -7.52 -12.06 -21.79
N THR A 561 -7.75 -13.38 -21.68
CA THR A 561 -8.91 -14.04 -22.31
C THR A 561 -10.20 -13.74 -21.55
N LEU A 562 -10.11 -13.65 -20.22
CA LEU A 562 -11.23 -13.31 -19.35
C LEU A 562 -11.60 -11.83 -19.44
N GLN A 563 -10.61 -10.93 -19.47
CA GLN A 563 -10.84 -9.51 -19.77
C GLN A 563 -11.61 -9.34 -21.09
N ARG A 564 -11.17 -10.01 -22.17
CA ARG A 564 -11.87 -10.00 -23.47
C ARG A 564 -13.30 -10.57 -23.42
N ARG A 565 -13.59 -11.53 -22.54
CA ARG A 565 -14.94 -12.06 -22.33
C ARG A 565 -15.80 -11.09 -21.52
N ALA A 566 -15.27 -10.51 -20.46
CA ALA A 566 -15.97 -9.52 -19.63
C ALA A 566 -16.39 -8.29 -20.46
N SER A 567 -15.47 -7.72 -21.25
CA SER A 567 -15.78 -6.59 -22.14
C SER A 567 -16.80 -6.94 -23.22
N LYS A 568 -16.81 -8.17 -23.73
CA LYS A 568 -17.84 -8.64 -24.69
C LYS A 568 -19.20 -8.77 -24.03
N ASN A 569 -19.28 -9.32 -22.83
CA ASN A 569 -20.54 -9.45 -22.10
C ASN A 569 -21.11 -8.07 -21.71
N GLN A 570 -20.27 -7.13 -21.30
CA GLN A 570 -20.69 -5.74 -21.08
C GLN A 570 -21.21 -5.08 -22.37
N ALA A 571 -20.52 -5.26 -23.51
CA ALA A 571 -21.00 -4.76 -24.80
C ALA A 571 -22.35 -5.38 -25.23
N LEU A 572 -22.58 -6.66 -24.90
CA LEU A 572 -23.83 -7.39 -25.17
C LEU A 572 -24.98 -7.05 -24.20
N CYS A 573 -24.70 -6.46 -23.04
CA CYS A 573 -25.72 -5.97 -22.12
C CYS A 573 -26.08 -4.48 -22.35
N VAL A 574 -25.31 -3.78 -23.18
CA VAL A 574 -25.53 -2.38 -23.56
C VAL A 574 -26.16 -2.26 -24.97
N SER A 575 -26.10 -3.34 -25.76
CA SER A 575 -26.80 -3.51 -27.05
C SER A 575 -28.18 -4.15 -26.89
#